data_AF-A0A8S8Y3A2-F1
#
_entry.id   AF-A0A8S8Y3A2-F1
#
_cell.length_a   1.000
_cell.length_b   1.000
_cell.length_c   1.000
_cell.angle_alpha   90.00
_cell.angle_beta   90.00
_cell.angle_gamma   90.00
#
_symmetry.space_group_name_H-M   'P 1'
#
loop_
_entity.id
_entity.type
_entity.pdbx_description
1 polymer ?
#
loop_
_entity_poly.entity_id
_entity_poly.type
_entity_poly.pdbx_seq_one_letter_code
_entity_poly.pdbx_strand_id
1 'polypeptide(L)' 'MFGMNDPAQTLMQLEGYIRDGRLEMSEVMATQFTDMFLRNKKTFHTRTNNVG' A
#
# COMPACT_ATOMS: atom_id res chain seq x y z
N MET A 1 -5.68 6.68 -6.18
CA MET A 1 -4.52 7.58 -6.06
C MET A 1 -3.57 7.27 -7.22
N PHE A 2 -3.04 8.27 -7.90
CA PHE A 2 -2.12 8.05 -9.03
C PHE A 2 -0.88 7.28 -8.54
N GLY A 3 -0.47 6.21 -9.23
CA GLY A 3 0.86 5.59 -9.07
C GLY A 3 1.00 4.38 -8.11
N MET A 4 -0.04 3.92 -7.42
CA MET A 4 0.05 2.79 -6.47
C MET A 4 -0.34 1.43 -7.08
N ASN A 5 0.17 1.13 -8.27
CA ASN A 5 -0.07 -0.19 -8.89
C ASN A 5 1.09 -1.17 -8.65
N ASP A 6 2.28 -0.66 -8.31
CA ASP A 6 3.45 -1.44 -7.99
C ASP A 6 3.94 -1.11 -6.55
N PRO A 7 3.98 -2.10 -5.64
CA PRO A 7 4.48 -1.90 -4.30
C PRO A 7 5.93 -1.42 -4.22
N ALA A 8 6.79 -1.85 -5.16
CA ALA A 8 8.20 -1.43 -5.16
C ALA A 8 8.32 0.06 -5.49
N GLN A 9 7.56 0.55 -6.47
CA GLN A 9 7.52 1.98 -6.81
C GLN A 9 6.92 2.84 -5.70
N THR A 10 5.91 2.32 -5.00
CA THR A 10 5.30 3.02 -3.86
C THR A 10 6.28 3.17 -2.70
N LEU A 11 7.09 2.13 -2.44
CA LEU A 11 8.13 2.18 -1.40
C LEU A 11 9.23 3.21 -1.75
N MET A 12 9.70 3.24 -2.99
CA MET A 12 10.70 4.24 -3.43
C MET A 12 10.18 5.68 -3.32
N GLN A 13 8.89 5.91 -3.61
CA GLN A 13 8.29 7.24 -3.44
C GLN A 13 8.18 7.64 -1.97
N LEU A 14 7.82 6.70 -1.09
CA LEU A 14 7.76 6.93 0.36
C LEU A 14 9.12 7.33 0.92
N GLU A 15 10.19 6.63 0.54
CA GLU A 15 11.57 6.98 0.92
C GLU A 15 11.95 8.39 0.41
N GLY A 16 11.53 8.73 -0.82
CA GLY A 16 11.71 10.07 -1.38
C GLY A 16 11.06 11.16 -0.52
N TYR A 17 9.80 10.98 -0.12
CA TYR A 17 9.11 11.95 0.74
C TYR A 17 9.74 12.10 2.12
N ILE A 18 10.24 11.00 2.71
CA ILE A 18 10.97 11.06 3.99
C ILE A 18 12.27 11.86 3.81
N ARG A 19 13.05 11.57 2.78
CA ARG A 19 14.32 12.25 2.51
C ARG A 19 14.12 13.75 2.24
N ASP A 20 13.04 14.09 1.56
CA ASP A 20 12.71 15.48 1.20
C ASP A 20 11.96 16.21 2.33
N GLY A 21 11.78 15.58 3.51
CA GLY A 21 11.13 16.19 4.68
C GLY A 21 9.61 16.36 4.56
N ARG A 22 8.97 15.73 3.58
CA ARG A 22 7.54 15.84 3.28
C ARG A 22 6.71 14.85 4.13
N LEU A 23 6.80 14.99 5.45
CA LEU A 23 6.28 14.00 6.41
C LEU A 23 4.78 13.72 6.29
N GLU A 24 3.94 14.74 6.05
CA GLU A 24 2.49 14.53 5.86
C GLU A 24 2.19 13.65 4.63
N MET A 25 2.96 13.81 3.55
CA MET A 25 2.80 12.99 2.36
C MET A 25 3.32 11.57 2.60
N SER A 26 4.41 11.43 3.36
CA SER A 26 4.91 10.13 3.81
C SER A 26 3.87 9.37 4.63
N GLU A 27 3.19 10.05 5.55
CA GLU A 27 2.13 9.45 6.39
C GLU A 27 0.97 8.95 5.52
N VAL A 28 0.42 9.84 4.68
CA VAL A 28 -0.69 9.51 3.76
C VAL A 28 -0.32 8.34 2.84
N MET A 29 0.92 8.29 2.36
CA MET A 29 1.41 7.23 1.49
C MET A 29 1.61 5.91 2.26
N ALA A 30 2.12 5.94 3.49
CA ALA A 30 2.30 4.76 4.33
C ALA A 30 0.97 4.08 4.70
N THR A 31 -0.07 4.87 5.00
CA THR A 31 -1.43 4.37 5.26
C THR A 31 -1.97 3.62 4.04
N GLN A 32 -1.85 4.22 2.85
CA GLN A 32 -2.35 3.60 1.62
C GLN A 32 -1.54 2.37 1.19
N PHE A 33 -0.22 2.41 1.40
CA PHE A 33 0.65 1.28 1.16
C PHE A 33 0.23 0.08 2.03
N THR A 34 -0.04 0.33 3.32
CA THR A 34 -0.56 -0.70 4.25
C THR A 34 -1.91 -1.25 3.79
N ASP A 35 -2.84 -0.37 3.39
CA ASP A 35 -4.16 -0.76 2.87
C ASP A 35 -4.07 -1.69 1.65
N MET A 36 -3.11 -1.44 0.74
CA MET A 36 -2.90 -2.28 -0.44
C MET A 36 -2.58 -3.74 -0.07
N PHE A 37 -1.72 -3.97 0.92
CA PHE A 37 -1.42 -5.33 1.38
C PHE A 37 -2.58 -5.96 2.16
N LEU A 38 -3.31 -5.17 2.95
CA LEU A 38 -4.47 -5.66 3.68
C LEU A 38 -5.62 -6.07 2.75
N ARG A 39 -5.81 -5.38 1.62
CA ARG A 39 -6.77 -5.77 0.57
C ARG A 39 -6.42 -7.11 -0.07
N ASN A 40 -5.13 -7.37 -0.30
CA ASN A 40 -4.66 -8.66 -0.81
C ASN A 40 -4.89 -9.79 0.20
N LYS A 41 -4.71 -9.52 1.49
CA LYS A 41 -5.00 -10.49 2.57
C LYS A 41 -6.51 -10.84 2.66
N LYS A 42 -7.40 -9.85 2.50
CA LYS A 42 -8.86 -10.09 2.51
C LYS A 42 -9.31 -10.96 1.34
N THR A 43 -8.71 -10.78 0.15
CA THR A 43 -9.02 -11.59 -1.04
C THR A 43 -8.66 -13.08 -0.85
N PHE A 44 -7.61 -13.37 -0.08
CA PHE A 44 -7.22 -14.76 0.22
C PHE A 44 -8.18 -15.47 1.17
N HIS A 45 -8.75 -14.75 2.16
CA HIS A 45 -9.68 -15.33 3.13
C HIS A 45 -11.10 -15.56 2.57
N THR A 46 -11.53 -14.77 1.57
CA THR A 46 -12.85 -14.96 0.95
C THR A 46 -12.86 -16.09 -0.09
N ARG A 47 -11.70 -16.45 -0.66
CA ARG A 47 -11.60 -17.55 -1.63
C ARG A 47 -11.62 -18.94 -1.00
N THR A 48 -11.31 -19.08 0.29
CA THR A 48 -11.36 -20.37 1.00
C THR A 48 -12.75 -20.75 1.51
N ASN A 49 -13.70 -19.80 1.56
CA ASN A 49 -15.06 -20.03 2.06
C ASN A 49 -16.11 -20.24 0.95
N ASN A 50 -15.67 -20.50 -0.29
CA ASN A 50 -16.56 -20.69 -1.44
C ASN A 50 -16.20 -21.94 -2.25
N VAL A 51 -15.69 -22.96 -1.56
CA VAL A 51 -15.54 -24.33 -2.07
C VAL A 51 -16.09 -25.29 -1.02
N GLY A 52 -17.33 -25.74 -1.24
CA GLY A 52 -17.93 -26.92 -0.60
C GLY A 52 -18.57 -26.68 0.75
#